data_AF-A0A6B2G1C5-F1
#
_entry.id   AF-A0A6B2G1C5-F1
#
_cell.length_a   1.000
_cell.length_b   1.000
_cell.length_c   1.000
_cell.angle_alpha   90.00
_cell.angle_beta   90.00
_cell.angle_gamma   90.00
#
_symmetry.space_group_name_H-M   'P 1'
#
loop_
_entity.id
_entity.type
_entity.pdbx_description
1 polymer ?
#
loop_
_entity_poly.entity_id
_entity_poly.type
_entity_poly.pdbx_seq_one_letter_code
_entity_poly.pdbx_strand_id
1 'polypeptide(L)'
;FIITIARNANNISNYKNTHNLLDIKKFVMDIDLNLLKRLARDEVIRHIETGHLEKDLIIESSLINPLERIIGISQLKERGISKIFKLNLINSSKSKYLIYIISTDTESLKTVINHIKCDLKNDIYRNRLLLFYPGKNIITDYLLETEGVIGEVTVEELVLNFIPLESDVLSMEYPLAFRQLFVDRSFIPLSSVARALMNLQSIYGEIPSVYTIGNYSFKLVEMWRKTMHGSL
;
A
#
# COMPACT_ATOMS: atom_id res chain seq x y z
N PHE A 1 -2.63 9.06 -4.93
CA PHE A 1 -4.03 9.29 -5.35
C PHE A 1 -4.84 9.60 -4.12
N ILE A 2 -5.66 10.65 -4.20
CA ILE A 2 -6.55 11.09 -3.12
C ILE A 2 -7.97 10.95 -3.65
N ILE A 3 -8.87 10.39 -2.83
CA ILE A 3 -10.30 10.29 -3.07
C ILE A 3 -11.00 11.04 -1.96
N THR A 4 -11.95 11.91 -2.32
CA THR A 4 -12.84 12.56 -1.36
C THR A 4 -14.22 11.87 -1.42
N ILE A 5 -14.72 11.45 -0.28
CA ILE A 5 -16.06 10.89 -0.11
C ILE A 5 -17.01 12.06 0.15
N ALA A 6 -17.78 12.44 -0.87
CA ALA A 6 -18.83 13.42 -0.69
C ALA A 6 -19.96 12.83 0.18
N ARG A 7 -20.02 13.24 1.46
CA ARG A 7 -21.20 13.00 2.29
C ARG A 7 -22.28 13.96 1.81
N ASN A 8 -23.37 13.44 1.27
CA ASN A 8 -24.44 14.26 0.71
C ASN A 8 -25.19 15.01 1.83
N ALA A 9 -24.65 16.16 2.28
CA ALA A 9 -25.25 16.96 3.35
C ALA A 9 -26.37 17.89 2.86
N ASN A 10 -26.54 18.11 1.55
CA ASN A 10 -27.39 19.16 1.01
C ASN A 10 -28.28 18.70 -0.16
N ASN A 11 -29.19 17.75 0.05
CA ASN A 11 -30.32 17.54 -0.87
C ASN A 11 -31.55 16.82 -0.28
N ILE A 12 -31.80 16.97 1.04
CA ILE A 12 -33.02 16.40 1.67
C ILE A 12 -34.20 17.39 1.63
N SER A 13 -33.99 18.67 1.30
CA SER A 13 -35.07 19.69 1.27
C SER A 13 -35.90 19.73 -0.02
N ASN A 14 -35.47 19.09 -1.12
CA ASN A 14 -36.17 19.13 -2.41
C ASN A 14 -37.00 17.88 -2.76
N TYR A 15 -37.00 16.84 -1.92
CA TYR A 15 -37.86 15.67 -2.11
C TYR A 15 -38.97 15.64 -1.06
N LYS A 16 -39.96 16.53 -1.23
CA LYS A 16 -41.12 16.64 -0.33
C LYS A 16 -42.22 15.61 -0.56
N ASN A 17 -42.06 14.64 -1.46
CA ASN A 17 -43.04 13.57 -1.63
C ASN A 17 -42.36 12.29 -2.07
N THR A 18 -42.26 11.32 -1.16
CA THR A 18 -42.35 9.86 -1.39
C THR A 18 -41.99 9.14 -0.09
N HIS A 19 -42.74 8.08 0.23
CA HIS A 19 -42.57 7.24 1.42
C HIS A 19 -41.22 6.48 1.54
N ASN A 20 -40.21 6.81 0.71
CA ASN A 20 -38.89 6.16 0.63
C ASN A 20 -37.75 6.90 1.34
N LEU A 21 -38.04 7.91 2.17
CA LEU A 21 -37.01 8.65 2.90
C LEU A 21 -36.23 7.81 3.92
N LEU A 22 -36.80 6.70 4.42
CA LEU A 22 -36.10 5.77 5.32
C LEU A 22 -35.07 4.90 4.60
N ASP A 23 -35.35 4.50 3.35
CA ASP A 23 -34.44 3.68 2.54
C ASP A 23 -33.33 4.53 1.91
N ILE A 24 -33.63 5.78 1.54
CA ILE A 24 -32.63 6.73 1.04
C ILE A 24 -31.73 7.25 2.19
N LYS A 25 -32.28 7.49 3.39
CA LYS A 25 -31.47 7.78 4.58
C LYS A 25 -30.57 6.60 4.97
N LYS A 26 -30.98 5.36 4.70
CA LYS A 26 -30.16 4.15 4.89
C LYS A 26 -29.00 4.06 3.90
N PHE A 27 -29.15 4.57 2.68
CA PHE A 27 -28.11 4.51 1.64
C PHE A 27 -27.02 5.59 1.79
N VAL A 28 -27.28 6.66 2.53
CA VAL A 28 -26.23 7.52 3.11
C VAL A 28 -25.64 6.77 4.33
N MET A 29 -25.18 5.55 4.07
CA MET A 29 -24.53 4.70 5.06
C MET A 29 -23.24 5.42 5.45
N ASP A 30 -23.09 5.74 6.73
CA ASP A 30 -21.80 6.19 7.27
C ASP A 30 -20.77 5.13 6.90
N ILE A 31 -19.96 5.39 5.87
CA ILE A 31 -18.87 4.51 5.47
C ILE A 31 -17.95 4.41 6.68
N ASP A 32 -17.92 3.25 7.34
CA ASP A 32 -17.06 3.04 8.50
C ASP A 32 -15.60 2.95 8.07
N LEU A 33 -14.94 4.10 7.99
CA LEU A 33 -13.53 4.22 7.61
C LEU A 33 -12.60 3.53 8.62
N ASN A 34 -13.05 3.22 9.83
CA ASN A 34 -12.21 2.49 10.80
C ASN A 34 -11.91 1.07 10.33
N LEU A 35 -12.84 0.44 9.59
CA LEU A 35 -12.61 -0.86 8.98
C LEU A 35 -11.43 -0.82 8.01
N LEU A 36 -11.36 0.20 7.13
CA LEU A 36 -10.23 0.37 6.20
C LEU A 36 -8.90 0.57 6.93
N LYS A 37 -8.90 1.37 8.01
CA LYS A 37 -7.70 1.53 8.86
C LYS A 37 -7.28 0.20 9.49
N ARG A 38 -8.24 -0.60 9.95
CA ARG A 38 -7.97 -1.92 10.54
C ARG A 38 -7.39 -2.87 9.51
N LEU A 39 -7.99 -2.97 8.32
CA LEU A 39 -7.50 -3.84 7.25
C LEU A 39 -6.08 -3.46 6.81
N ALA A 40 -5.80 -2.16 6.64
CA ALA A 40 -4.44 -1.70 6.31
C ALA A 40 -3.44 -2.06 7.42
N ARG A 41 -3.85 -1.94 8.69
CA ARG A 41 -3.02 -2.30 9.84
C ARG A 41 -2.78 -3.80 9.91
N ASP A 42 -3.82 -4.62 9.73
CA ASP A 42 -3.73 -6.07 9.76
C ASP A 42 -2.78 -6.58 8.66
N GLU A 43 -2.80 -5.95 7.48
CA GLU A 43 -1.88 -6.29 6.39
C GLU A 43 -0.41 -5.98 6.72
N VAL A 44 -0.14 -4.85 7.39
CA VAL A 44 1.21 -4.55 7.87
C VAL A 44 1.63 -5.53 8.96
N ILE A 45 0.75 -5.79 9.92
CA ILE A 45 1.00 -6.72 11.04
C ILE A 45 1.30 -8.11 10.53
N ARG A 46 0.56 -8.60 9.53
CA ARG A 46 0.75 -9.92 8.90
C ARG A 46 2.20 -10.13 8.48
N HIS A 47 2.83 -9.14 7.87
CA HIS A 47 4.23 -9.24 7.43
C HIS A 47 5.26 -9.01 8.55
N ILE A 48 4.88 -8.31 9.62
CA ILE A 48 5.78 -8.05 10.75
C ILE A 48 5.82 -9.25 11.69
N GLU A 49 4.69 -9.92 11.91
CA GLU A 49 4.57 -11.07 12.79
C GLU A 49 5.10 -12.35 12.16
N THR A 50 5.38 -12.39 10.85
CA THR A 50 6.03 -13.55 10.21
C THR A 50 7.46 -13.74 10.72
N GLY A 51 7.78 -14.93 11.23
CA GLY A 51 9.14 -15.31 11.62
C GLY A 51 9.50 -15.03 13.09
N HIS A 52 10.70 -14.47 13.31
CA HIS A 52 11.36 -14.41 14.63
C HIS A 52 10.85 -13.30 15.57
N LEU A 53 11.13 -13.43 16.87
CA LEU A 53 10.68 -12.46 17.89
C LEU A 53 11.47 -11.14 17.91
N GLU A 54 12.72 -11.13 17.43
CA GLU A 54 13.56 -9.94 17.40
C GLU A 54 13.98 -9.61 15.96
N LYS A 55 13.57 -8.43 15.49
CA LYS A 55 13.70 -8.00 14.10
C LYS A 55 14.05 -6.52 14.04
N ASP A 56 14.78 -6.11 13.01
CA ASP A 56 14.94 -4.69 12.70
C ASP A 56 14.15 -4.35 11.44
N LEU A 57 13.47 -3.21 11.45
CA LEU A 57 12.74 -2.67 10.31
C LEU A 57 13.60 -1.63 9.60
N ILE A 58 13.70 -1.74 8.28
CA ILE A 58 14.42 -0.82 7.42
C ILE A 58 13.43 -0.26 6.40
N ILE A 59 13.26 1.05 6.41
CA ILE A 59 12.22 1.71 5.63
C ILE A 59 12.80 2.81 4.73
N GLU A 60 12.34 2.85 3.48
CA GLU A 60 12.61 3.97 2.59
C GLU A 60 11.98 5.25 3.14
N SER A 61 12.73 6.36 3.11
CA SER A 61 12.29 7.64 3.69
C SER A 61 10.94 8.13 3.19
N SER A 62 10.60 7.86 1.91
CA SER A 62 9.32 8.26 1.31
C SER A 62 8.11 7.52 1.89
N LEU A 63 8.34 6.36 2.53
CA LEU A 63 7.30 5.46 3.04
C LEU A 63 7.08 5.58 4.55
N ILE A 64 7.91 6.34 5.27
CA ILE A 64 7.78 6.55 6.71
C ILE A 64 6.42 7.17 7.05
N ASN A 65 6.08 8.29 6.41
CA ASN A 65 4.82 8.99 6.66
C ASN A 65 3.59 8.13 6.33
N PRO A 66 3.52 7.44 5.16
CA PRO A 66 2.45 6.47 4.88
C PRO A 66 2.30 5.39 5.96
N LEU A 67 3.41 4.81 6.43
CA LEU A 67 3.40 3.74 7.42
C LEU A 67 2.92 4.24 8.80
N GLU A 68 3.39 5.39 9.26
CA GLU A 68 3.02 5.97 10.56
C GLU A 68 1.52 6.27 10.67
N ARG A 69 0.84 6.53 9.55
CA ARG A 69 -0.62 6.71 9.53
C ARG A 69 -1.41 5.43 9.78
N ILE A 70 -0.79 4.28 9.56
CA ILE A 70 -1.41 2.95 9.68
C ILE A 70 -1.11 2.34 11.04
N ILE A 71 0.17 2.36 11.42
CA ILE A 71 0.68 1.72 12.62
C ILE A 71 1.75 2.60 13.30
N GLY A 72 1.61 2.77 14.61
CA GLY A 72 2.56 3.56 15.40
C GLY A 72 3.81 2.77 15.79
N ILE A 73 4.88 3.49 16.14
CA ILE A 73 6.16 2.89 16.57
C ILE A 73 6.00 1.97 17.79
N SER A 74 5.15 2.33 18.76
CA SER A 74 4.89 1.47 19.93
C SER A 74 4.33 0.11 19.52
N GLN A 75 3.37 0.10 18.61
CA GLN A 75 2.73 -1.12 18.10
C GLN A 75 3.70 -1.98 17.29
N LEU A 76 4.64 -1.37 16.57
CA LEU A 76 5.72 -2.08 15.89
C LEU A 76 6.66 -2.76 16.90
N LYS A 77 7.05 -2.03 17.96
CA LYS A 77 7.93 -2.55 19.02
C LYS A 77 7.30 -3.68 19.81
N GLU A 78 6.02 -3.57 20.15
CA GLU A 78 5.25 -4.63 20.82
C GLU A 78 5.22 -5.95 20.03
N ARG A 79 5.44 -5.89 18.71
CA ARG A 79 5.43 -7.03 17.78
C ARG A 79 6.83 -7.52 17.38
N GLY A 80 7.86 -7.12 18.13
CA GLY A 80 9.22 -7.64 17.94
C GLY A 80 10.13 -6.80 17.03
N ILE A 81 9.70 -5.60 16.63
CA ILE A 81 10.62 -4.65 15.97
C ILE A 81 11.49 -3.96 17.03
N SER A 82 12.76 -4.35 17.12
CA SER A 82 13.73 -3.76 18.05
C SER A 82 14.11 -2.34 17.65
N LYS A 83 14.54 -2.16 16.40
CA LYS A 83 14.96 -0.85 15.86
C LYS A 83 14.38 -0.61 14.48
N ILE A 84 14.18 0.67 14.19
CA ILE A 84 13.71 1.16 12.88
C ILE A 84 14.83 2.01 12.29
N PHE A 85 15.28 1.68 11.08
CA PHE A 85 16.32 2.37 10.35
C PHE A 85 15.76 2.93 9.05
N LYS A 86 16.31 4.07 8.62
CA LYS A 86 16.11 4.52 7.24
C LYS A 86 16.96 3.65 6.32
N LEU A 87 16.47 3.40 5.10
CA LEU A 87 17.14 2.57 4.11
C LEU A 87 18.62 2.92 3.95
N ASN A 88 18.95 4.21 3.81
CA ASN A 88 20.32 4.66 3.58
C ASN A 88 21.21 4.70 4.83
N LEU A 89 20.71 4.31 6.01
CA LEU A 89 21.37 4.44 7.31
C LEU A 89 21.39 3.13 8.12
N ILE A 90 21.42 1.98 7.45
CA ILE A 90 21.32 0.66 8.10
C ILE A 90 22.55 0.23 8.92
N ASN A 91 23.70 0.87 8.75
CA ASN A 91 25.03 0.42 9.22
C ASN A 91 25.13 0.04 10.72
N SER A 92 24.13 0.38 11.53
CA SER A 92 24.06 0.06 12.97
C SER A 92 23.23 -1.18 13.33
N SER A 93 22.55 -1.81 12.36
CA SER A 93 21.70 -2.97 12.64
C SER A 93 22.53 -4.23 12.91
N LYS A 94 22.27 -4.86 14.07
CA LYS A 94 22.88 -6.14 14.47
C LYS A 94 21.89 -7.31 14.46
N SER A 95 20.64 -7.05 14.06
CA SER A 95 19.60 -8.08 14.06
C SER A 95 19.88 -9.16 13.00
N LYS A 96 19.57 -10.42 13.35
CA LYS A 96 19.60 -11.55 12.42
C LYS A 96 18.42 -11.57 11.45
N TYR A 97 17.35 -10.82 11.75
CA TYR A 97 16.17 -10.72 10.91
C TYR A 97 15.91 -9.27 10.52
N LEU A 98 15.87 -9.01 9.22
CA LEU A 98 15.69 -7.68 8.66
C LEU A 98 14.42 -7.66 7.79
N ILE A 99 13.55 -6.69 8.05
CA ILE A 99 12.40 -6.40 7.18
C ILE A 99 12.70 -5.10 6.44
N TYR A 100 12.72 -5.15 5.12
CA TYR A 100 12.84 -3.99 4.26
C TYR A 100 11.48 -3.58 3.73
N ILE A 101 11.12 -2.31 3.81
CA ILE A 101 9.96 -1.72 3.13
C ILE A 101 10.48 -0.66 2.17
N ILE A 102 10.35 -0.95 0.87
CA ILE A 102 10.81 -0.05 -0.20
C ILE A 102 9.72 0.20 -1.22
N SER A 103 9.86 1.29 -1.96
CA SER A 103 9.02 1.56 -3.12
C SER A 103 9.45 0.71 -4.32
N THR A 104 8.63 0.74 -5.37
CA THR A 104 8.93 0.13 -6.67
C THR A 104 10.12 0.74 -7.44
N ASP A 105 10.88 1.66 -6.85
CA ASP A 105 12.00 2.31 -7.52
C ASP A 105 13.26 1.42 -7.52
N THR A 106 13.94 1.41 -8.67
CA THR A 106 15.13 0.58 -8.89
C THR A 106 16.31 1.01 -8.01
N GLU A 107 16.40 2.28 -7.63
CA GLU A 107 17.45 2.79 -6.74
C GLU A 107 17.32 2.22 -5.33
N SER A 108 16.09 2.15 -4.80
CA SER A 108 15.82 1.50 -3.52
C SER A 108 16.20 0.02 -3.54
N LEU A 109 15.86 -0.70 -4.62
CA LEU A 109 16.22 -2.10 -4.77
C LEU A 109 17.75 -2.29 -4.86
N LYS A 110 18.46 -1.46 -5.64
CA LYS A 110 19.92 -1.49 -5.71
C LYS A 110 20.57 -1.26 -4.35
N THR A 111 20.01 -0.36 -3.56
CA THR A 111 20.48 -0.12 -2.19
C THR A 111 20.32 -1.36 -1.31
N VAL A 112 19.16 -2.04 -1.36
CA VAL A 112 18.96 -3.32 -0.65
C VAL A 112 19.97 -4.37 -1.11
N ILE A 113 20.17 -4.53 -2.43
CA ILE A 113 21.15 -5.47 -2.99
C ILE A 113 22.56 -5.18 -2.47
N ASN A 114 22.95 -3.91 -2.42
CA ASN A 114 24.25 -3.52 -1.88
C ASN A 114 24.40 -3.89 -0.40
N HIS A 115 23.36 -3.74 0.42
CA HIS A 115 23.39 -4.18 1.81
C HIS A 115 23.61 -5.69 1.92
N ILE A 116 22.88 -6.49 1.13
CA ILE A 116 23.03 -7.95 1.11
C ILE A 116 24.46 -8.33 0.72
N LYS A 117 24.99 -7.73 -0.35
CA LYS A 117 26.37 -7.98 -0.81
C LYS A 117 27.42 -7.58 0.22
N CYS A 118 27.21 -6.48 0.95
CA CYS A 118 28.09 -6.09 2.03
C CYS A 118 28.07 -7.11 3.17
N ASP A 119 26.90 -7.60 3.59
CA ASP A 119 26.81 -8.64 4.61
C ASP A 119 27.51 -9.94 4.16
N LEU A 120 27.28 -10.39 2.91
CA LEU A 120 27.93 -11.59 2.35
C LEU A 120 29.46 -11.47 2.30
N LYS A 121 29.99 -10.31 1.91
CA LYS A 121 31.43 -10.05 1.88
C LYS A 121 32.09 -10.09 3.27
N ASN A 122 31.31 -9.89 4.33
CA ASN A 122 31.78 -9.89 5.71
C ASN A 122 31.36 -11.18 6.46
N ASP A 123 30.90 -12.22 5.74
CA ASP A 123 30.42 -13.48 6.30
C ASP A 123 29.28 -13.31 7.33
N ILE A 124 28.42 -12.30 7.11
CA ILE A 124 27.26 -12.02 7.97
C ILE A 124 26.00 -12.63 7.34
N TYR A 125 25.46 -13.66 7.98
CA TYR A 125 24.23 -14.33 7.54
C TYR A 125 23.01 -13.78 8.30
N ARG A 126 22.00 -13.35 7.54
CA ARG A 126 20.74 -12.79 8.05
C ARG A 126 19.56 -13.27 7.23
N ASN A 127 18.43 -13.46 7.90
CA ASN A 127 17.14 -13.66 7.26
C ASN A 127 16.58 -12.30 6.84
N ARG A 128 16.10 -12.18 5.59
CA ARG A 128 15.63 -10.92 5.03
C ARG A 128 14.27 -11.07 4.37
N LEU A 129 13.35 -10.20 4.73
CA LEU A 129 12.07 -10.02 4.07
C LEU A 129 12.08 -8.67 3.37
N LEU A 130 11.81 -8.65 2.06
CA LEU A 130 11.74 -7.46 1.24
C LEU A 130 10.29 -7.24 0.81
N LEU A 131 9.69 -6.18 1.34
CA LEU A 131 8.32 -5.76 1.05
C LEU A 131 8.33 -4.59 0.08
N PHE A 132 7.74 -4.81 -1.09
CA PHE A 132 7.52 -3.74 -2.06
C PHE A 132 6.18 -3.04 -1.84
N TYR A 133 6.22 -1.72 -1.76
CA TYR A 133 5.03 -0.88 -1.70
C TYR A 133 4.80 -0.10 -3.00
N PRO A 134 3.59 -0.15 -3.61
CA PRO A 134 2.40 -0.95 -3.28
C PRO A 134 2.38 -2.35 -3.92
N GLY A 135 3.45 -2.75 -4.60
CA GLY A 135 3.60 -4.04 -5.27
C GLY A 135 4.98 -4.15 -5.91
N LYS A 136 5.36 -5.32 -6.43
CA LYS A 136 6.68 -5.55 -7.04
C LYS A 136 6.66 -5.26 -8.55
N ASN A 137 7.80 -4.85 -9.09
CA ASN A 137 7.99 -4.73 -10.52
C ASN A 137 8.44 -6.10 -11.10
N ILE A 138 8.08 -6.40 -12.35
CA ILE A 138 8.52 -7.60 -13.07
C ILE A 138 10.05 -7.68 -13.12
N ILE A 139 10.73 -6.52 -13.18
CA ILE A 139 12.20 -6.43 -13.26
C ILE A 139 12.88 -6.81 -11.93
N THR A 140 12.14 -6.83 -10.81
CA THR A 140 12.70 -7.13 -9.48
C THR A 140 13.42 -8.48 -9.46
N ASP A 141 12.74 -9.53 -9.93
CA ASP A 141 13.27 -10.89 -9.86
C ASP A 141 14.53 -11.01 -10.75
N TYR A 142 14.46 -10.47 -11.97
CA TYR A 142 15.60 -10.40 -12.90
C TYR A 142 16.84 -9.69 -12.29
N LEU A 143 16.63 -8.56 -11.60
CA LEU A 143 17.74 -7.81 -11.01
C LEU A 143 18.36 -8.57 -9.83
N LEU A 144 17.55 -9.18 -8.97
CA LEU A 144 18.03 -9.99 -7.84
C LEU A 144 18.80 -11.22 -8.33
N GLU A 145 18.34 -11.88 -9.39
CA GLU A 145 19.02 -13.00 -10.03
C GLU A 145 20.35 -12.58 -10.65
N THR A 146 20.36 -11.53 -11.46
CA THR A 146 21.56 -11.01 -12.14
C THR A 146 22.63 -10.59 -11.14
N GLU A 147 22.21 -10.04 -10.01
CA GLU A 147 23.12 -9.61 -8.94
C GLU A 147 23.54 -10.76 -8.01
N GLY A 148 22.98 -11.97 -8.19
CA GLY A 148 23.34 -13.19 -7.47
C GLY A 148 22.80 -13.26 -6.04
N VAL A 149 21.72 -12.54 -5.71
CA VAL A 149 21.19 -12.40 -4.35
C VAL A 149 19.74 -12.87 -4.19
N ILE A 150 19.14 -13.46 -5.22
CA ILE A 150 17.74 -13.94 -5.19
C ILE A 150 17.46 -14.94 -4.05
N GLY A 151 18.43 -15.76 -3.67
CA GLY A 151 18.31 -16.73 -2.57
C GLY A 151 18.54 -16.15 -1.17
N GLU A 152 18.97 -14.89 -1.07
CA GLU A 152 19.36 -14.24 0.18
C GLU A 152 18.25 -13.36 0.79
N VAL A 153 17.11 -13.28 0.10
CA VAL A 153 15.99 -12.43 0.47
C VAL A 153 14.67 -13.03 0.00
N THR A 154 13.69 -13.07 0.92
CA THR A 154 12.31 -13.39 0.58
C THR A 154 11.62 -12.11 0.09
N VAL A 155 10.99 -12.14 -1.07
CA VAL A 155 10.33 -10.96 -1.66
C VAL A 155 8.81 -11.12 -1.59
N GLU A 156 8.14 -10.12 -1.02
CA GLU A 156 6.69 -10.04 -0.94
C GLU A 156 6.18 -8.64 -1.32
N GLU A 157 4.87 -8.53 -1.54
CA GLU A 157 4.19 -7.27 -1.84
C GLU A 157 3.42 -6.77 -0.61
N LEU A 158 3.63 -5.52 -0.24
CA LEU A 158 2.80 -4.84 0.76
C LEU A 158 1.70 -4.08 0.04
N VAL A 159 0.52 -4.70 -0.10
CA VAL A 159 -0.60 -4.12 -0.83
C VAL A 159 -1.50 -3.33 0.12
N LEU A 160 -1.25 -2.04 0.26
CA LEU A 160 -2.15 -1.15 1.02
C LEU A 160 -3.20 -0.55 0.07
N ASN A 161 -4.47 -0.74 0.43
CA ASN A 161 -5.61 -0.12 -0.25
C ASN A 161 -5.75 1.37 0.17
N PHE A 162 -6.95 1.91 0.11
CA PHE A 162 -7.22 3.26 0.62
C PHE A 162 -7.06 3.32 2.15
N ILE A 163 -6.24 4.27 2.58
CA ILE A 163 -6.04 4.66 3.97
C ILE A 163 -6.81 5.96 4.22
N PRO A 164 -7.69 6.00 5.23
CA PRO A 164 -8.39 7.23 5.58
C PRO A 164 -7.45 8.24 6.24
N LEU A 165 -7.29 9.39 5.59
CA LEU A 165 -6.56 10.55 6.12
C LEU A 165 -7.44 11.38 7.04
N GLU A 166 -8.70 11.59 6.64
CA GLU A 166 -9.71 12.36 7.37
C GLU A 166 -11.06 11.63 7.34
N SER A 167 -12.12 12.25 7.85
CA SER A 167 -13.47 11.66 7.91
C SER A 167 -14.12 11.39 6.55
N ASP A 168 -13.60 12.03 5.51
CA ASP A 168 -14.10 12.03 4.15
C ASP A 168 -12.96 12.00 3.12
N VAL A 169 -11.71 11.85 3.55
CA VAL A 169 -10.54 11.81 2.65
C VAL A 169 -9.85 10.47 2.77
N LEU A 170 -9.79 9.76 1.63
CA LEU A 170 -9.06 8.53 1.44
C LEU A 170 -7.83 8.78 0.57
N SER A 171 -6.72 8.13 0.88
CA SER A 171 -5.51 8.19 0.06
C SER A 171 -4.84 6.84 -0.01
N MET A 172 -4.21 6.54 -1.14
CA MET A 172 -3.25 5.42 -1.20
C MET A 172 -1.86 5.84 -0.72
N GLU A 173 -1.60 7.13 -0.45
CA GLU A 173 -0.28 7.61 -0.01
C GLU A 173 0.89 7.03 -0.83
N TYR A 174 0.72 6.91 -2.15
CA TYR A 174 1.70 6.30 -3.06
C TYR A 174 2.64 7.39 -3.61
N PRO A 175 3.88 7.54 -3.10
CA PRO A 175 4.71 8.71 -3.41
C PRO A 175 5.15 8.77 -4.87
N LEU A 176 5.39 7.61 -5.50
CA LEU A 176 5.88 7.54 -6.89
C LEU A 176 4.78 7.63 -7.95
N ALA A 177 3.50 7.69 -7.55
CA ALA A 177 2.38 7.61 -8.49
C ALA A 177 2.45 8.67 -9.60
N PHE A 178 2.82 9.91 -9.26
CA PHE A 178 2.91 10.99 -10.25
C PHE A 178 4.04 10.73 -11.26
N ARG A 179 5.26 10.47 -10.77
CA ARG A 179 6.40 10.17 -11.64
C ARG A 179 6.10 8.99 -12.55
N GLN A 180 5.57 7.90 -12.00
CA GLN A 180 5.28 6.71 -12.78
C GLN A 180 4.24 6.94 -13.87
N LEU A 181 3.15 7.65 -13.57
CA LEU A 181 2.11 7.91 -14.57
C LEU A 181 2.58 8.87 -15.67
N PHE A 182 3.18 9.99 -15.27
CA PHE A 182 3.39 11.14 -16.15
C PHE A 182 4.79 11.18 -16.77
N VAL A 183 5.80 10.61 -16.09
CA VAL A 183 7.19 10.56 -16.57
C VAL A 183 7.48 9.18 -17.16
N ASP A 184 7.35 8.13 -16.36
CA ASP A 184 7.74 6.77 -16.76
C ASP A 184 6.70 6.09 -17.67
N ARG A 185 5.52 6.72 -17.84
CA ARG A 185 4.38 6.20 -18.61
C ARG A 185 3.91 4.80 -18.18
N SER A 186 4.11 4.49 -16.90
CA SER A 186 3.69 3.25 -16.26
C SER A 186 2.26 3.35 -15.74
N PHE A 187 1.46 2.31 -15.98
CA PHE A 187 0.09 2.21 -15.47
C PHE A 187 -0.04 1.45 -14.14
N ILE A 188 1.07 1.03 -13.52
CA ILE A 188 1.08 0.37 -12.19
C ILE A 188 0.26 1.15 -11.14
N PRO A 189 0.36 2.50 -11.06
CA PRO A 189 -0.45 3.26 -10.13
C PRO A 189 -1.96 3.12 -10.41
N LEU A 190 -2.39 3.05 -11.67
CA LEU A 190 -3.81 2.85 -12.01
C LEU A 190 -4.30 1.45 -11.66
N SER A 191 -3.49 0.42 -11.91
CA SER A 191 -3.82 -0.96 -11.49
C SER A 191 -4.03 -1.05 -9.98
N SER A 192 -3.19 -0.35 -9.22
CA SER A 192 -3.28 -0.31 -7.75
C SER A 192 -4.57 0.36 -7.29
N VAL A 193 -4.96 1.48 -7.92
CA VAL A 193 -6.23 2.17 -7.64
C VAL A 193 -7.43 1.30 -8.03
N ALA A 194 -7.39 0.63 -9.18
CA ALA A 194 -8.45 -0.26 -9.63
C ALA A 194 -8.70 -1.40 -8.62
N ARG A 195 -7.63 -2.02 -8.11
CA ARG A 195 -7.73 -3.04 -7.06
C ARG A 195 -8.29 -2.48 -5.76
N ALA A 196 -7.82 -1.30 -5.34
CA ALA A 196 -8.33 -0.64 -4.14
C ALA A 196 -9.82 -0.28 -4.25
N LEU A 197 -10.30 0.12 -5.44
CA LEU A 197 -11.72 0.36 -5.70
C LEU A 197 -12.55 -0.93 -5.67
N MET A 198 -12.03 -2.04 -6.18
CA MET A 198 -12.70 -3.34 -6.03
C MET A 198 -12.84 -3.75 -4.57
N ASN A 199 -11.77 -3.60 -3.78
CA ASN A 199 -11.80 -3.88 -2.35
C ASN A 199 -12.77 -2.96 -1.61
N LEU A 200 -12.90 -1.70 -2.05
CA LEU A 200 -13.89 -0.80 -1.49
C LEU A 200 -15.32 -1.28 -1.80
N GLN A 201 -15.59 -1.71 -3.04
CA GLN A 201 -16.92 -2.24 -3.39
C GLN A 201 -17.27 -3.55 -2.70
N SER A 202 -16.29 -4.43 -2.46
CA SER A 202 -16.55 -5.68 -1.75
C SER A 202 -16.96 -5.45 -0.29
N ILE A 203 -16.52 -4.34 0.31
CA ILE A 203 -16.84 -3.96 1.69
C ILE A 203 -18.15 -3.15 1.78
N TYR A 204 -18.33 -2.16 0.90
CA TYR A 204 -19.40 -1.16 1.02
C TYR A 204 -20.49 -1.27 -0.05
N GLY A 205 -20.38 -2.22 -0.98
CA GLY A 205 -21.32 -2.40 -2.10
C GLY A 205 -20.87 -1.71 -3.38
N GLU A 206 -21.55 -2.03 -4.48
CA GLU A 206 -21.22 -1.54 -5.82
C GLU A 206 -21.37 -0.01 -5.94
N ILE A 207 -20.47 0.61 -6.71
CA ILE A 207 -20.54 2.02 -7.06
C ILE A 207 -21.49 2.15 -8.27
N PRO A 208 -22.67 2.78 -8.12
CA PRO A 208 -23.72 2.72 -9.13
C PRO A 208 -23.40 3.53 -10.39
N SER A 209 -22.69 4.65 -10.24
CA SER A 209 -22.40 5.58 -11.33
C SER A 209 -20.97 6.07 -11.26
N VAL A 210 -20.31 6.10 -12.41
CA VAL A 210 -18.90 6.50 -12.54
C VAL A 210 -18.77 7.54 -13.63
N TYR A 211 -18.23 8.70 -13.27
CA TYR A 211 -17.94 9.80 -14.18
C TYR A 211 -16.44 10.10 -14.16
N THR A 212 -15.85 10.34 -15.33
CA THR A 212 -14.40 10.52 -15.47
C THR A 212 -14.09 11.72 -16.33
N ILE A 213 -13.04 12.45 -15.98
CA ILE A 213 -12.47 13.54 -16.78
C ILE A 213 -10.98 13.27 -16.96
N GLY A 214 -10.53 13.19 -18.21
CA GLY A 214 -9.13 12.96 -18.59
C GLY A 214 -8.79 11.51 -18.96
N ASN A 215 -7.66 11.34 -19.64
CA ASN A 215 -7.28 10.06 -20.24
C ASN A 215 -6.95 8.98 -19.19
N TYR A 216 -6.23 9.34 -18.12
CA TYR A 216 -5.87 8.39 -17.07
C TYR A 216 -7.06 7.93 -16.23
N SER A 217 -8.06 8.79 -16.02
CA SER A 217 -9.28 8.41 -15.29
C SER A 217 -10.17 7.50 -16.13
N PHE A 218 -10.31 7.77 -17.44
CA PHE A 218 -10.96 6.85 -18.37
C PHE A 218 -10.25 5.48 -18.39
N LYS A 219 -8.91 5.50 -18.48
CA LYS A 219 -8.11 4.27 -18.47
C LYS A 219 -8.25 3.47 -17.17
N LEU A 220 -8.27 4.17 -16.03
CA LEU A 220 -8.52 3.56 -14.73
C LEU A 220 -9.87 2.83 -14.72
N VAL A 221 -10.93 3.43 -15.25
CA VAL A 221 -12.25 2.78 -15.30
C VAL A 221 -12.26 1.56 -16.22
N GLU A 222 -11.59 1.62 -17.37
CA GLU A 222 -11.40 0.42 -18.20
C GLU A 222 -10.71 -0.70 -17.43
N MET A 223 -9.60 -0.38 -16.74
CA MET A 223 -8.82 -1.37 -15.98
C MET A 223 -9.66 -1.94 -14.83
N TRP A 224 -10.32 -1.09 -14.08
CA TRP A 224 -11.16 -1.47 -12.95
C TRP A 224 -12.31 -2.38 -13.36
N ARG A 225 -13.04 -2.05 -14.44
CA ARG A 225 -14.10 -2.92 -14.97
C ARG A 225 -13.56 -4.27 -15.43
N LYS A 226 -12.40 -4.30 -16.09
CA LYS A 226 -11.76 -5.57 -16.50
C LYS A 226 -11.41 -6.44 -15.29
N THR A 227 -10.89 -5.85 -14.21
CA THR A 227 -10.57 -6.62 -12.99
C THR A 227 -11.83 -7.21 -12.34
N MET A 228 -12.98 -6.55 -12.41
CA MET A 228 -14.26 -7.12 -11.96
C MET A 228 -14.68 -8.37 -12.75
N HIS A 229 -14.50 -8.35 -14.08
CA HIS A 229 -14.98 -9.43 -14.95
C HIS A 229 -14.02 -10.62 -15.02
N GLY A 230 -12.75 -10.44 -14.66
CA GLY A 230 -11.74 -11.50 -14.62
C GLY A 230 -11.66 -12.27 -13.29
N SER A 231 -12.54 -11.96 -12.33
CA SER A 231 -12.56 -12.59 -10.99
C SER A 231 -13.74 -13.57 -10.78
N LEU A 232 -14.38 -14.00 -11.88
CA LEU A 232 -15.46 -15.00 -11.92
C LEU A 232 -14.98 -16.28 -12.62
#